data_AF-A0AB34ACI2-F1
#
_entry.id   AF-A0AB34ACI2-F1
#
_cell.length_a   1.000
_cell.length_b   1.000
_cell.length_c   1.000
_cell.angle_alpha   90.00
_cell.angle_beta   90.00
_cell.angle_gamma   90.00
#
_symmetry.space_group_name_H-M   'P 1'
#
loop_
_entity.id
_entity.type
_entity.pdbx_description
1 polymer ?
#
loop_
_entity_poly.entity_id
_entity_poly.type
_entity_poly.pdbx_seq_one_letter_code
_entity_poly.pdbx_strand_id
1 'polypeptide(L)'
;MDEIGQKLRNARIKKGYTIDDLQQITKIQKRYLIAIEEGQFDHLPGDFYVRAFIKQYSDAVGISSDDLLEEYKAEIPNSQPTQESKPEETKTRTIKEESNSFFASLGNYIPQIVVGIIIIVIVAVIAFGMVHRSQNASSVTIPKDTSTQTTKKTTKKTTASTKKTTTKKTTTADKTVAVKETSTEGTYTVSNVPSSGVKVVVEGSGGQAWIQFGEGSNTTWQQALSSGEKKSTTVPSDTSTFTVQTGNVTNTKITIDGKAVDLSKSQSGSTIVKALTFNIEK
;
A
#
# COMPACT_ATOMS: atom_id res chain seq x y z
N MET A 1 -5.12 2.40 38.85
CA MET A 1 -5.28 1.28 37.89
C MET A 1 -6.76 1.06 37.81
N ASP A 2 -7.33 1.41 36.66
CA ASP A 2 -8.77 1.52 36.48
C ASP A 2 -9.38 0.15 36.20
N GLU A 3 -10.50 -0.18 36.85
CA GLU A 3 -11.06 -1.54 36.88
C GLU A 3 -11.61 -1.92 35.49
N ILE A 4 -12.21 -0.95 34.80
CA ILE A 4 -12.68 -1.07 33.42
C ILE A 4 -11.55 -1.41 32.43
N GLY A 5 -10.40 -0.75 32.54
CA GLY A 5 -9.25 -0.95 31.67
C GLY A 5 -8.69 -2.36 31.79
N GLN A 6 -8.62 -2.89 33.02
CA GLN A 6 -8.21 -4.27 33.27
C GLN A 6 -9.20 -5.29 32.69
N LYS A 7 -10.51 -5.05 32.82
CA LYS A 7 -11.56 -5.92 32.29
C LYS A 7 -11.47 -6.03 30.77
N LEU A 8 -11.30 -4.90 30.07
CA LEU A 8 -11.11 -4.84 28.62
C LEU A 8 -9.81 -5.51 28.17
N ARG A 9 -8.71 -5.27 28.89
CA ARG A 9 -7.42 -5.91 28.63
C ARG A 9 -7.49 -7.43 28.76
N ASN A 10 -8.12 -7.92 29.83
CA ASN A 10 -8.27 -9.35 30.07
C ASN A 10 -9.12 -10.02 28.99
N ALA A 11 -10.21 -9.37 28.56
CA ALA A 11 -11.03 -9.88 27.46
C ALA A 11 -10.28 -9.91 26.13
N ARG A 12 -9.47 -8.89 25.84
CA ARG A 12 -8.59 -8.87 24.66
C ARG A 12 -7.60 -10.03 24.68
N ILE A 13 -6.92 -10.25 25.81
CA ILE A 13 -5.97 -11.36 25.97
C ILE A 13 -6.68 -12.70 25.82
N LYS A 14 -7.89 -12.85 26.39
CA LYS A 14 -8.69 -14.07 26.27
C LYS A 14 -9.13 -14.37 24.82
N LYS A 15 -9.32 -13.33 24.01
CA LYS A 15 -9.57 -13.45 22.57
C LYS A 15 -8.31 -13.72 21.74
N GLY A 16 -7.12 -13.63 22.35
CA GLY A 16 -5.83 -13.78 21.67
C GLY A 16 -5.45 -12.58 20.81
N TYR A 17 -6.08 -11.42 21.02
CA TYR A 17 -5.80 -10.22 20.22
C TYR A 17 -4.60 -9.44 20.78
N THR A 18 -3.69 -9.07 19.89
CA THR A 18 -2.71 -8.02 20.17
C THR A 18 -3.39 -6.65 20.13
N ILE A 19 -2.70 -5.62 20.62
CA ILE A 19 -3.15 -4.23 20.44
C ILE A 19 -3.24 -3.86 18.96
N ASP A 20 -2.41 -4.48 18.12
CA ASP A 20 -2.37 -4.22 16.68
C ASP A 20 -3.60 -4.79 16.00
N ASP A 21 -4.00 -6.00 16.37
CA ASP A 21 -5.24 -6.63 15.91
C ASP A 21 -6.43 -5.79 16.33
N LEU A 22 -6.46 -5.33 17.58
CA LEU A 22 -7.56 -4.54 18.09
C LEU A 22 -7.66 -3.17 17.40
N GLN A 23 -6.53 -2.52 17.10
CA GLN A 23 -6.51 -1.32 16.25
C GLN A 23 -7.06 -1.62 14.85
N GLN A 24 -6.71 -2.76 14.24
CA GLN A 24 -7.21 -3.10 12.91
C GLN A 24 -8.72 -3.36 12.91
N ILE A 25 -9.25 -3.97 13.97
CA ILE A 25 -10.69 -4.27 14.14
C ILE A 25 -11.48 -2.98 14.40
N THR A 26 -11.04 -2.18 15.38
CA THR A 26 -11.78 -1.00 15.86
C THR A 26 -11.49 0.27 15.08
N LYS A 27 -10.38 0.32 14.33
CA LYS A 27 -9.82 1.53 13.70
C LYS A 27 -9.40 2.63 14.68
N ILE A 28 -9.37 2.34 15.98
CA ILE A 28 -8.88 3.24 17.01
C ILE A 28 -7.36 3.11 17.06
N GLN A 29 -6.64 4.24 17.07
CA GLN A 29 -5.18 4.23 17.12
C GLN A 29 -4.67 3.53 18.39
N LYS A 30 -3.56 2.78 18.26
CA LYS A 30 -2.97 2.00 19.38
C LYS A 30 -2.80 2.81 20.66
N ARG A 31 -2.34 4.06 20.55
CA ARG A 31 -2.11 4.95 21.70
C ARG A 31 -3.36 5.15 22.56
N TYR A 32 -4.54 5.22 21.95
CA TYR A 32 -5.79 5.39 22.67
C TYR A 32 -6.30 4.07 23.24
N LEU A 33 -6.08 2.95 22.55
CA LEU A 33 -6.41 1.62 23.10
C LEU A 33 -5.59 1.31 24.36
N ILE A 34 -4.29 1.64 24.33
CA ILE A 34 -3.40 1.50 25.50
C ILE A 34 -3.87 2.44 26.62
N ALA A 35 -4.16 3.70 26.32
CA ALA A 35 -4.67 4.65 27.30
C ALA A 35 -5.97 4.15 27.96
N ILE A 36 -6.88 3.53 27.20
CA ILE A 36 -8.10 2.91 27.75
C ILE A 36 -7.78 1.73 28.67
N GLU A 37 -6.83 0.85 28.31
CA GLU A 37 -6.40 -0.26 29.18
C GLU A 37 -5.75 0.23 30.48
N GLU A 38 -5.09 1.40 30.45
CA GLU A 38 -4.43 2.01 31.60
C GLU A 38 -5.33 2.94 32.41
N GLY A 39 -6.56 3.22 31.94
CA GLY A 39 -7.50 4.17 32.56
C GLY A 39 -7.11 5.64 32.39
N GLN A 40 -6.27 5.94 31.41
CA GLN A 40 -5.77 7.28 31.13
C GLN A 40 -6.70 8.01 30.16
N PHE A 41 -7.95 8.22 30.53
CA PHE A 41 -8.96 8.81 29.65
C PHE A 41 -8.61 10.24 29.19
N ASP A 42 -7.86 10.99 29.99
CA ASP A 42 -7.40 12.34 29.65
C ASP A 42 -6.48 12.41 28.41
N HIS A 43 -5.91 11.27 27.99
CA HIS A 43 -5.05 11.18 26.80
C HIS A 43 -5.84 10.96 25.50
N LEU A 44 -7.16 10.78 25.59
CA LEU A 44 -8.04 10.68 24.44
C LEU A 44 -8.30 12.09 23.86
N PRO A 45 -8.70 12.20 22.58
CA PRO A 45 -8.88 13.49 21.90
C PRO A 45 -10.14 14.28 22.36
N GLY A 46 -10.56 14.09 23.61
CA GLY A 46 -11.74 14.69 24.22
C GLY A 46 -12.67 13.65 24.85
N ASP A 47 -13.34 14.05 25.93
CA ASP A 47 -14.24 13.21 26.73
C ASP A 47 -15.32 12.53 25.89
N PHE A 48 -15.81 13.25 24.86
CA PHE A 48 -16.83 12.75 23.93
C PHE A 48 -16.45 11.41 23.28
N TYR A 49 -15.15 11.19 23.03
CA TYR A 49 -14.67 9.99 22.38
C TYR A 49 -14.45 8.82 23.34
N VAL A 50 -14.34 9.07 24.65
CA VAL A 50 -14.03 8.04 25.65
C VAL A 50 -15.10 6.94 25.62
N ARG A 51 -16.37 7.34 25.71
CA ARG A 51 -17.50 6.40 25.70
C ARG A 51 -17.61 5.62 24.38
N ALA A 52 -17.40 6.31 23.25
CA ALA A 52 -17.46 5.69 21.93
C ALA A 52 -16.35 4.65 21.74
N PHE A 53 -15.13 4.96 22.19
CA PHE A 53 -13.99 4.06 22.08
C PHE A 53 -14.10 2.86 23.02
N ILE A 54 -14.57 3.05 24.25
CA ILE A 54 -14.85 1.96 25.19
C ILE A 54 -15.93 1.02 24.62
N LYS A 55 -17.00 1.57 24.04
CA LYS A 55 -18.05 0.79 23.37
C LYS A 55 -17.45 -0.07 22.26
N GLN A 56 -16.72 0.56 21.35
CA GLN A 56 -16.16 -0.13 20.19
C GLN A 56 -15.08 -1.16 20.56
N TYR A 57 -14.30 -0.91 21.62
CA TYR A 57 -13.40 -1.90 22.21
C TYR A 57 -14.21 -3.09 22.73
N SER A 58 -15.19 -2.84 23.59
CA SER A 58 -16.01 -3.87 24.24
C SER A 58 -16.67 -4.80 23.21
N ASP A 59 -17.25 -4.21 22.17
CA ASP A 59 -17.87 -4.94 21.06
C ASP A 59 -16.86 -5.84 20.34
N ALA A 60 -15.64 -5.35 20.11
CA ALA A 60 -14.57 -6.11 19.45
C ALA A 60 -14.10 -7.32 20.29
N VAL A 61 -14.11 -7.22 21.62
CA VAL A 61 -13.73 -8.32 22.51
C VAL A 61 -14.91 -9.17 22.98
N GLY A 62 -16.12 -8.83 22.58
CA GLY A 62 -17.35 -9.57 22.88
C GLY A 62 -17.81 -9.40 24.34
N ILE A 63 -17.52 -8.25 24.95
CA ILE A 63 -18.16 -7.83 26.19
C ILE A 63 -19.37 -6.96 25.82
N SER A 64 -20.48 -7.12 26.55
CA SER A 64 -21.64 -6.23 26.45
C SER A 64 -21.23 -4.80 26.78
N SER A 65 -21.16 -3.94 25.75
CA SER A 65 -20.74 -2.55 25.87
C SER A 65 -21.70 -1.74 26.72
N ASP A 66 -23.01 -1.97 26.60
CA ASP A 66 -24.02 -1.22 27.34
C ASP A 66 -23.97 -1.56 28.84
N ASP A 67 -23.77 -2.83 29.22
CA ASP A 67 -23.61 -3.24 30.63
C ASP A 67 -22.32 -2.68 31.24
N LEU A 68 -21.22 -2.75 30.49
CA LEU A 68 -19.91 -2.24 30.95
C LEU A 68 -19.92 -0.72 31.11
N LEU A 69 -20.59 0.00 30.20
CA LEU A 69 -20.75 1.44 30.31
C LEU A 69 -21.72 1.86 31.43
N GLU A 70 -22.64 1.00 31.86
CA GLU A 70 -23.54 1.22 33.00
C GLU A 70 -22.83 0.98 34.33
N GLU A 71 -22.09 -0.13 34.43
CA GLU A 71 -21.34 -0.56 35.60
C GLU A 71 -20.26 0.47 36.00
N TYR A 72 -19.57 1.06 35.02
CA TYR A 72 -18.47 2.00 35.24
C TYR A 72 -18.81 3.46 34.91
N LYS A 73 -20.09 3.86 34.99
CA LYS A 73 -20.52 5.24 34.72
C LYS A 73 -19.79 6.31 35.52
N ALA A 74 -19.36 5.99 36.75
CA ALA A 74 -18.68 6.95 37.62
C ALA A 74 -17.21 7.19 37.23
N GLU A 75 -16.59 6.23 36.53
CA GLU A 75 -15.19 6.30 36.10
C GLU A 75 -15.05 6.91 34.69
N ILE A 76 -16.12 6.86 33.88
CA ILE A 76 -16.12 7.37 32.51
C ILE A 76 -16.59 8.84 32.49
N PRO A 77 -15.83 9.76 31.88
CA PRO A 77 -16.27 11.15 31.69
C PRO A 77 -17.64 11.23 31.01
N ASN A 78 -18.60 11.87 31.70
CA ASN A 78 -19.96 12.00 31.16
C ASN A 78 -19.98 13.07 30.07
N SER A 79 -20.13 12.63 28.82
CA SER A 79 -20.17 13.50 27.64
C SER A 79 -21.60 13.76 27.15
N GLN A 80 -22.62 13.55 28.00
CA GLN A 80 -23.95 13.99 27.62
C GLN A 80 -23.90 15.48 27.30
N PRO A 81 -24.40 15.92 26.12
CA PRO A 81 -24.64 17.33 25.90
C PRO A 81 -25.66 17.75 26.95
N THR A 82 -25.21 18.49 27.96
CA THR A 82 -26.10 19.12 28.93
C THR A 82 -27.06 19.99 28.15
N GLN A 83 -28.30 19.54 27.99
CA GLN A 83 -29.40 20.39 27.52
C GLN A 83 -29.78 21.35 28.65
N GLU A 84 -28.86 22.22 29.05
CA GLU A 84 -29.14 23.36 29.91
C GLU A 84 -28.34 24.55 29.41
N SER A 85 -28.97 25.33 28.55
CA SER A 85 -28.99 26.79 28.67
C SER A 85 -30.03 27.35 27.71
N LYS A 86 -31.11 27.82 28.34
CA LYS A 86 -32.00 28.87 27.85
C LYS A 86 -31.18 29.93 27.07
N PRO A 87 -31.66 30.48 25.94
CA PRO A 87 -30.95 31.53 25.24
C PRO A 87 -30.93 32.77 26.13
N GLU A 88 -29.79 33.09 26.72
CA GLU A 88 -29.58 34.37 27.37
C GLU A 88 -28.68 35.20 26.44
N GLU A 89 -29.28 36.27 25.91
CA GLU A 89 -28.64 37.26 25.06
C GLU A 89 -27.40 37.82 25.75
N THR A 90 -26.21 37.38 25.31
CA THR A 90 -24.96 38.04 25.70
C THR A 90 -24.43 38.83 24.52
N LYS A 91 -24.47 40.15 24.70
CA LYS A 91 -23.91 41.15 23.81
C LYS A 91 -22.44 40.86 23.50
N THR A 92 -22.17 40.80 22.21
CA THR A 92 -20.87 40.79 21.55
C THR A 92 -19.88 41.81 22.12
N ARG A 93 -18.67 41.35 22.45
CA ARG A 93 -17.44 42.14 22.33
C ARG A 93 -16.44 41.38 21.45
N THR A 94 -16.41 41.80 20.20
CA THR A 94 -15.29 41.84 19.25
C THR A 94 -14.01 41.09 19.63
N ILE A 95 -13.72 40.01 18.90
CA ILE A 95 -12.40 39.82 18.30
C ILE A 95 -12.60 39.87 16.79
N LYS A 96 -12.08 40.95 16.19
CA LYS A 96 -11.92 41.09 14.75
C LYS A 96 -10.70 40.24 14.38
N GLU A 97 -10.92 39.01 13.94
CA GLU A 97 -10.02 38.37 13.00
C GLU A 97 -10.74 38.24 11.67
N GLU A 98 -10.09 38.78 10.64
CA GLU A 98 -10.58 38.85 9.27
C GLU A 98 -10.55 37.45 8.64
N SER A 99 -11.55 36.62 8.94
CA SER A 99 -11.85 35.47 8.10
C SER A 99 -12.89 35.91 7.07
N ASN A 100 -12.44 36.14 5.84
CA ASN A 100 -13.22 36.48 4.65
C ASN A 100 -14.69 36.03 4.73
N SER A 101 -15.59 36.99 4.93
CA SER A 101 -17.05 36.85 4.91
C SER A 101 -17.62 36.50 3.54
N PHE A 102 -16.81 35.97 2.63
CA PHE A 102 -17.22 35.48 1.33
C PHE A 102 -17.72 34.02 1.38
N PHE A 103 -17.34 33.26 2.41
CA PHE A 103 -17.67 31.82 2.52
C PHE A 103 -18.89 31.52 3.40
N ALA A 104 -19.41 32.49 4.16
CA ALA A 104 -20.52 32.24 5.09
C ALA A 104 -21.90 32.13 4.42
N SER A 105 -22.09 32.65 3.19
CA SER A 105 -23.35 32.50 2.44
C SER A 105 -23.37 31.33 1.46
N LEU A 106 -22.36 30.45 1.47
CA LEU A 106 -22.24 29.37 0.49
C LEU A 106 -22.64 27.98 1.02
N GLY A 107 -23.11 27.86 2.26
CA GLY A 107 -23.37 26.58 2.94
C GLY A 107 -24.32 25.61 2.23
N ASN A 108 -25.32 26.11 1.47
CA ASN A 108 -26.27 25.27 0.74
C ASN A 108 -26.03 25.20 -0.78
N TYR A 109 -25.17 26.06 -1.34
CA TYR A 109 -24.87 26.08 -2.78
C TYR A 109 -23.51 25.45 -3.12
N ILE A 110 -22.64 25.22 -2.12
CA ILE A 110 -21.37 24.49 -2.28
C ILE A 110 -21.56 23.13 -2.99
N PRO A 111 -22.52 22.25 -2.62
CA PRO A 111 -22.66 20.97 -3.31
C PRO A 111 -23.04 21.15 -4.79
N GLN A 112 -23.83 22.18 -5.13
CA GLN A 112 -24.27 22.43 -6.50
C GLN A 112 -23.20 23.13 -7.35
N ILE A 113 -22.39 24.01 -6.76
CA ILE A 113 -21.23 24.64 -7.40
C ILE A 113 -20.15 23.57 -7.67
N VAL A 114 -19.92 22.65 -6.74
CA VAL A 114 -18.98 21.54 -6.91
C VAL A 114 -19.40 20.63 -8.07
N VAL A 115 -20.69 20.27 -8.16
CA VAL A 115 -21.21 19.49 -9.29
C VAL A 115 -21.08 20.26 -10.61
N GLY A 116 -21.37 21.57 -10.63
CA GLY A 116 -21.18 22.41 -11.81
C GLY A 116 -19.72 22.49 -12.27
N ILE A 117 -18.79 22.68 -11.34
CA ILE A 117 -17.34 22.69 -11.61
C ILE A 117 -16.88 21.33 -12.14
N ILE A 118 -17.35 20.22 -11.57
CA ILE A 118 -17.03 18.88 -12.06
C ILE A 118 -17.50 18.69 -13.50
N ILE A 119 -18.72 19.13 -13.85
CA ILE A 119 -19.24 19.06 -15.21
C ILE A 119 -18.38 19.91 -16.17
N ILE A 120 -18.02 21.13 -15.77
CA ILE A 120 -17.15 22.01 -16.57
C ILE A 120 -15.76 21.38 -16.78
N VAL A 121 -15.18 20.78 -15.74
CA VAL A 121 -13.88 20.08 -15.84
C VAL A 121 -13.99 18.87 -16.76
N ILE A 122 -15.06 18.08 -16.67
CA ILE A 122 -15.30 16.94 -17.57
C ILE A 122 -15.41 17.41 -19.03
N VAL A 123 -16.19 18.47 -19.29
CA VAL A 123 -16.33 19.04 -20.65
C VAL A 123 -14.98 19.58 -21.15
N ALA A 124 -14.20 20.25 -20.29
CA ALA A 124 -12.88 20.75 -20.63
C ALA A 124 -11.89 19.61 -20.95
N VAL A 125 -11.92 18.50 -20.20
CA VAL A 125 -11.09 17.31 -20.46
C VAL A 125 -11.50 16.63 -21.76
N ILE A 126 -12.80 16.54 -22.06
CA ILE A 126 -13.30 15.97 -23.33
C ILE A 126 -12.90 16.86 -24.52
N ALA A 127 -13.06 18.19 -24.39
CA ALA A 127 -12.66 19.14 -25.43
C ALA A 127 -11.13 19.13 -25.64
N PHE A 128 -10.35 19.12 -24.55
CA PHE A 128 -8.91 18.99 -24.60
C PHE A 128 -8.48 17.67 -25.27
N GLY A 129 -9.14 16.56 -24.91
CA GLY A 129 -8.92 15.25 -25.53
C GLY A 129 -9.26 15.23 -27.02
N MET A 130 -10.32 15.91 -27.46
CA MET A 130 -10.66 16.06 -28.88
C MET A 130 -9.62 16.89 -29.64
N VAL A 131 -9.13 18.00 -29.06
CA VAL A 131 -8.11 18.86 -29.67
C VAL A 131 -6.75 18.17 -29.73
N HIS A 132 -6.36 17.40 -28.70
CA HIS A 132 -5.11 16.63 -28.68
C HIS A 132 -5.17 15.37 -29.56
N ARG A 133 -6.35 14.78 -29.74
CA ARG A 133 -6.53 13.64 -30.67
C ARG A 133 -6.38 14.06 -32.14
N SER A 134 -6.63 15.34 -32.47
CA SER A 134 -6.43 15.89 -33.81
C SER A 134 -4.96 16.19 -34.16
N GLN A 135 -4.02 16.10 -33.22
CA GLN A 135 -2.58 16.31 -33.50
C GLN A 135 -1.79 14.98 -33.63
N ASN A 136 -2.40 13.85 -33.29
CA ASN A 136 -1.82 12.51 -33.47
C ASN A 136 -2.42 11.76 -34.67
N ALA A 137 -2.73 12.48 -35.75
CA ALA A 137 -2.92 11.87 -37.07
C ALA A 137 -1.57 11.86 -37.80
N SER A 138 -0.63 11.03 -37.34
CA SER A 138 0.53 10.71 -38.17
C SER A 138 0.03 9.93 -39.38
N SER A 139 0.19 10.56 -40.55
CA SER A 139 -0.08 9.98 -41.85
C SER A 139 0.65 8.65 -42.03
N VAL A 140 -0.12 7.59 -42.29
CA VAL A 140 0.41 6.31 -42.77
C VAL A 140 0.95 6.53 -44.19
N THR A 141 2.26 6.60 -44.34
CA THR A 141 2.92 6.46 -45.65
C THR A 141 3.00 4.97 -45.98
N ILE A 142 2.26 4.57 -47.01
CA ILE A 142 2.22 3.21 -47.55
C ILE A 142 3.51 2.96 -48.36
N PRO A 143 4.33 1.92 -48.06
CA PRO A 143 5.31 1.42 -49.02
C PRO A 143 4.55 0.63 -50.08
N LYS A 144 4.45 1.21 -51.27
CA LYS A 144 4.12 0.51 -52.50
C LYS A 144 5.43 -0.07 -53.04
N ASP A 145 5.51 -1.39 -53.19
CA ASP A 145 5.90 -2.05 -54.44
C ASP A 145 6.30 -3.52 -54.21
N THR A 146 5.44 -4.39 -54.72
CA THR A 146 5.76 -5.75 -55.13
C THR A 146 6.18 -5.68 -56.60
N SER A 147 7.30 -6.34 -56.97
CA SER A 147 7.44 -7.22 -58.17
C SER A 147 8.84 -7.18 -58.84
N THR A 148 9.55 -8.31 -58.70
CA THR A 148 10.12 -9.12 -59.81
C THR A 148 11.53 -8.85 -60.40
N GLN A 149 12.40 -9.81 -60.06
CA GLN A 149 13.36 -10.61 -60.85
C GLN A 149 14.47 -10.00 -61.75
N THR A 150 15.58 -10.77 -61.70
CA THR A 150 16.56 -11.11 -62.76
C THR A 150 17.83 -10.26 -62.86
N THR A 151 18.98 -10.79 -62.43
CA THR A 151 19.96 -11.46 -63.32
C THR A 151 21.28 -11.84 -62.61
N LYS A 152 21.62 -13.13 -62.76
CA LYS A 152 22.95 -13.69 -63.10
C LYS A 152 24.22 -13.22 -62.34
N LYS A 153 24.70 -14.18 -61.53
CA LYS A 153 25.88 -15.07 -61.80
C LYS A 153 27.26 -14.64 -61.26
N THR A 154 27.86 -15.66 -60.62
CA THR A 154 29.32 -16.00 -60.55
C THR A 154 30.15 -15.18 -59.53
N THR A 155 31.01 -15.72 -58.64
CA THR A 155 31.74 -17.00 -58.63
C THR A 155 32.35 -17.28 -57.23
N LYS A 156 32.34 -18.57 -56.82
CA LYS A 156 33.36 -19.37 -56.07
C LYS A 156 34.04 -18.80 -54.80
N LYS A 157 33.91 -19.48 -53.66
CA LYS A 157 34.72 -20.64 -53.13
C LYS A 157 35.82 -20.11 -52.20
N THR A 158 35.96 -20.51 -50.93
CA THR A 158 36.54 -21.80 -50.46
C THR A 158 36.42 -21.83 -48.93
N THR A 159 35.63 -22.73 -48.34
CA THR A 159 36.03 -23.94 -47.59
C THR A 159 36.82 -23.74 -46.29
N ALA A 160 36.13 -24.06 -45.19
CA ALA A 160 36.52 -24.69 -43.93
C ALA A 160 38.01 -24.79 -43.53
N SER A 161 38.28 -24.49 -42.25
CA SER A 161 39.02 -25.40 -41.36
C SER A 161 38.73 -25.14 -39.89
N THR A 162 38.23 -26.19 -39.25
CA THR A 162 38.24 -26.51 -37.83
C THR A 162 39.56 -26.17 -37.15
N LYS A 163 39.52 -25.50 -36.00
CA LYS A 163 40.56 -25.65 -34.97
C LYS A 163 39.96 -25.62 -33.56
N LYS A 164 39.69 -26.83 -33.05
CA LYS A 164 39.72 -27.13 -31.61
C LYS A 164 41.02 -26.58 -31.03
N THR A 165 40.93 -25.68 -30.06
CA THR A 165 42.00 -25.49 -29.07
C THR A 165 41.35 -25.48 -27.70
N THR A 166 41.48 -26.62 -27.05
CA THR A 166 41.31 -26.86 -25.62
C THR A 166 42.20 -25.89 -24.86
N THR A 167 41.61 -24.93 -24.14
CA THR A 167 42.30 -24.25 -23.04
C THR A 167 41.56 -24.53 -21.75
N LYS A 168 42.34 -25.07 -20.83
CA LYS A 168 42.02 -25.70 -19.58
C LYS A 168 41.70 -24.62 -18.54
N LYS A 169 40.51 -24.70 -17.96
CA LYS A 169 40.21 -24.52 -16.52
C LYS A 169 40.89 -23.33 -15.81
N THR A 170 40.13 -22.25 -15.61
CA THR A 170 40.01 -21.63 -14.28
C THR A 170 38.53 -21.48 -14.00
N THR A 171 38.02 -22.40 -13.20
CA THR A 171 36.63 -22.48 -12.76
C THR A 171 36.50 -21.53 -11.57
N THR A 172 36.12 -20.27 -11.82
CA THR A 172 35.43 -19.48 -10.80
C THR A 172 33.96 -19.66 -11.10
N ALA A 173 33.30 -20.53 -10.33
CA ALA A 173 31.87 -20.77 -10.44
C ALA A 173 31.16 -19.43 -10.23
N ASP A 174 30.63 -18.86 -11.30
CA ASP A 174 29.74 -17.71 -11.26
C ASP A 174 28.46 -18.17 -10.53
N LYS A 175 28.42 -17.89 -9.23
CA LYS A 175 27.30 -18.23 -8.36
C LYS A 175 26.14 -17.32 -8.74
N THR A 176 25.37 -17.71 -9.76
CA THR A 176 24.16 -16.97 -10.13
C THR A 176 23.15 -17.03 -8.97
N VAL A 177 22.57 -15.88 -8.62
CA VAL A 177 21.55 -15.72 -7.57
C VAL A 177 20.43 -16.72 -7.77
N ALA A 178 20.01 -17.49 -6.77
CA ALA A 178 18.93 -18.46 -6.89
C ALA A 178 17.75 -18.04 -6.01
N VAL A 179 16.52 -18.07 -6.55
CA VAL A 179 15.31 -17.79 -5.79
C VAL A 179 14.47 -19.06 -5.75
N LYS A 180 14.18 -19.57 -4.55
CA LYS A 180 13.31 -20.73 -4.35
C LYS A 180 12.20 -20.41 -3.37
N GLU A 181 10.97 -20.73 -3.74
CA GLU A 181 9.83 -20.69 -2.82
C GLU A 181 9.96 -21.81 -1.78
N THR A 182 9.68 -21.49 -0.52
CA THR A 182 9.65 -22.46 0.58
C THR A 182 8.26 -23.10 0.72
N SER A 183 8.12 -24.08 1.62
CA SER A 183 6.84 -24.76 1.84
C SER A 183 5.74 -23.84 2.39
N THR A 184 6.10 -22.68 2.94
CA THR A 184 5.17 -21.67 3.43
C THR A 184 4.84 -20.70 2.29
N GLU A 185 3.54 -20.57 1.96
CA GLU A 185 3.05 -19.66 0.91
C GLU A 185 3.60 -18.24 1.12
N GLY A 186 4.07 -17.63 0.03
CA GLY A 186 4.60 -16.26 0.06
C GLY A 186 5.98 -16.12 0.72
N THR A 187 6.67 -17.21 1.05
CA THR A 187 8.02 -17.15 1.61
C THR A 187 9.05 -17.73 0.63
N TYR A 188 10.11 -16.96 0.37
CA TYR A 188 11.15 -17.27 -0.60
C TYR A 188 12.53 -17.24 0.06
N THR A 189 13.43 -18.07 -0.46
CA THR A 189 14.86 -18.08 -0.12
C THR A 189 15.64 -17.56 -1.31
N VAL A 190 16.53 -16.61 -1.04
CA VAL A 190 17.44 -16.00 -2.03
C VAL A 190 18.86 -16.40 -1.66
N SER A 191 19.45 -17.30 -2.43
CA SER A 191 20.81 -17.82 -2.21
C SER A 191 21.78 -17.23 -3.23
N ASN A 192 23.07 -17.32 -2.94
CA ASN A 192 24.16 -16.82 -3.80
C ASN A 192 24.12 -15.30 -4.02
N VAL A 193 23.80 -14.54 -2.97
CA VAL A 193 23.73 -13.07 -3.04
C VAL A 193 25.13 -12.45 -3.23
N PRO A 194 25.31 -11.51 -4.19
CA PRO A 194 26.56 -10.77 -4.35
C PRO A 194 26.90 -9.93 -3.11
N SER A 195 28.18 -9.68 -2.88
CA SER A 195 28.63 -8.78 -1.81
C SER A 195 28.13 -7.34 -1.97
N SER A 196 27.79 -6.93 -3.20
CA SER A 196 27.18 -5.64 -3.52
C SER A 196 25.70 -5.52 -3.15
N GLY A 197 25.08 -6.59 -2.63
CA GLY A 197 23.63 -6.66 -2.43
C GLY A 197 22.88 -7.16 -3.66
N VAL A 198 21.56 -7.18 -3.55
CA VAL A 198 20.64 -7.78 -4.53
C VAL A 198 19.78 -6.70 -5.15
N LYS A 199 19.69 -6.66 -6.49
CA LYS A 199 18.76 -5.75 -7.17
C LYS A 199 17.38 -6.38 -7.27
N VAL A 200 16.40 -5.80 -6.60
CA VAL A 200 14.99 -6.18 -6.69
C VAL A 200 14.28 -5.20 -7.61
N VAL A 201 13.50 -5.71 -8.56
CA VAL A 201 12.63 -4.92 -9.43
C VAL A 201 11.21 -5.43 -9.28
N VAL A 202 10.31 -4.51 -8.92
CA VAL A 202 8.87 -4.76 -8.87
C VAL A 202 8.20 -4.00 -10.01
N GLU A 203 7.31 -4.67 -10.72
CA GLU A 203 6.61 -4.17 -11.91
C GLU A 203 5.11 -4.43 -11.80
N GLY A 204 4.30 -3.43 -12.16
CA GLY A 204 2.87 -3.62 -12.39
C GLY A 204 2.63 -4.31 -13.74
N SER A 205 1.74 -5.30 -13.79
CA SER A 205 1.48 -6.08 -15.01
C SER A 205 -0.01 -6.31 -15.19
N GLY A 206 -0.61 -5.88 -16.31
CA GLY A 206 -2.02 -6.15 -16.60
C GLY A 206 -3.03 -5.33 -15.78
N GLY A 207 -2.55 -4.42 -14.93
CA GLY A 207 -3.38 -3.50 -14.15
C GLY A 207 -2.55 -2.75 -13.11
N GLN A 208 -3.23 -2.11 -12.16
CA GLN A 208 -2.58 -1.42 -11.04
C GLN A 208 -2.35 -2.40 -9.87
N ALA A 209 -1.19 -2.31 -9.24
CA ALA A 209 -0.87 -3.00 -8.00
C ALA A 209 -0.26 -2.02 -6.99
N TRP A 210 -0.85 -1.92 -5.79
CA TRP A 210 -0.22 -1.20 -4.69
C TRP A 210 0.90 -2.04 -4.09
N ILE A 211 2.10 -1.49 -4.00
CA ILE A 211 3.30 -2.16 -3.50
C ILE A 211 3.82 -1.42 -2.27
N GLN A 212 4.17 -2.16 -1.23
CA GLN A 212 5.00 -1.70 -0.12
C GLN A 212 6.24 -2.59 -0.03
N PHE A 213 7.41 -1.97 -0.06
CA PHE A 213 8.70 -2.64 0.09
C PHE A 213 9.28 -2.31 1.45
N GLY A 214 9.82 -3.33 2.14
CA GLY A 214 10.49 -3.15 3.40
C GLY A 214 11.70 -4.05 3.57
N GLU A 215 12.64 -3.62 4.39
CA GLU A 215 13.83 -4.37 4.81
C GLU A 215 13.75 -4.59 6.32
N GLY A 216 13.73 -5.85 6.75
CA GLY A 216 13.38 -6.21 8.13
C GLY A 216 12.00 -5.68 8.52
N SER A 217 11.94 -4.87 9.60
CA SER A 217 10.71 -4.24 10.09
C SER A 217 10.41 -2.87 9.46
N ASN A 218 11.31 -2.33 8.63
CA ASN A 218 11.22 -0.95 8.16
C ASN A 218 10.69 -0.90 6.72
N THR A 219 9.65 -0.11 6.49
CA THR A 219 9.18 0.22 5.13
C THR A 219 10.15 1.19 4.49
N THR A 220 10.73 0.82 3.35
CA THR A 220 11.63 1.69 2.59
C THR A 220 10.87 2.58 1.61
N TRP A 221 9.82 2.05 0.99
CA TRP A 221 8.95 2.81 0.09
C TRP A 221 7.62 2.10 -0.14
N GLN A 222 6.64 2.87 -0.60
CA GLN A 222 5.33 2.38 -1.01
C GLN A 222 4.83 3.17 -2.21
N GLN A 223 4.27 2.49 -3.21
CA GLN A 223 3.78 3.11 -4.44
C GLN A 223 2.74 2.22 -5.12
N ALA A 224 1.72 2.83 -5.73
CA ALA A 224 0.88 2.13 -6.70
C ALA A 224 1.58 2.12 -8.06
N LEU A 225 1.87 0.93 -8.58
CA LEU A 225 2.47 0.75 -9.89
C LEU A 225 1.40 0.40 -10.91
N SER A 226 1.34 1.17 -12.00
CA SER A 226 0.50 0.87 -13.16
C SER A 226 1.13 -0.21 -14.05
N SER A 227 0.36 -0.74 -15.00
CA SER A 227 0.87 -1.74 -15.95
C SER A 227 2.07 -1.19 -16.75
N GLY A 228 3.21 -1.90 -16.68
CA GLY A 228 4.48 -1.52 -17.31
C GLY A 228 5.37 -0.60 -16.47
N GLU A 229 4.86 -0.04 -15.37
CA GLU A 229 5.64 0.78 -14.45
C GLU A 229 6.51 -0.10 -13.55
N LYS A 230 7.76 0.29 -13.34
CA LYS A 230 8.74 -0.50 -12.55
C LYS A 230 9.43 0.36 -11.51
N LYS A 231 9.66 -0.22 -10.34
CA LYS A 231 10.51 0.34 -9.30
C LYS A 231 11.66 -0.62 -9.00
N SER A 232 12.89 -0.10 -9.02
CA SER A 232 14.08 -0.88 -8.67
C SER A 232 14.65 -0.41 -7.34
N THR A 233 15.02 -1.39 -6.50
CA THR A 233 15.62 -1.19 -5.18
C THR A 233 16.81 -2.13 -5.04
N THR A 234 17.92 -1.65 -4.47
CA THR A 234 19.06 -2.50 -4.15
C THR A 234 19.00 -2.81 -2.67
N VAL A 235 18.81 -4.08 -2.33
CA VAL A 235 18.84 -4.57 -0.95
C VAL A 235 20.30 -4.82 -0.57
N PRO A 236 20.83 -4.17 0.47
CA PRO A 236 22.18 -4.39 0.97
C PRO A 236 22.45 -5.86 1.36
N SER A 237 23.72 -6.28 1.30
CA SER A 237 24.13 -7.67 1.58
C SER A 237 24.13 -8.03 3.08
N ASP A 238 24.07 -7.04 3.97
CA ASP A 238 23.92 -7.24 5.41
C ASP A 238 22.47 -7.58 5.79
N THR A 239 21.49 -7.17 4.98
CA THR A 239 20.06 -7.47 5.16
C THR A 239 19.79 -8.98 5.15
N SER A 240 19.21 -9.48 6.24
CA SER A 240 18.79 -10.89 6.35
C SER A 240 17.47 -11.17 5.66
N THR A 241 16.53 -10.23 5.71
CA THR A 241 15.18 -10.41 5.15
C THR A 241 14.65 -9.10 4.57
N PHE A 242 13.92 -9.21 3.47
CA PHE A 242 13.12 -8.11 2.92
C PHE A 242 11.72 -8.59 2.56
N THR A 243 10.77 -7.67 2.50
CA THR A 243 9.36 -7.96 2.26
C THR A 243 8.82 -7.10 1.12
N VAL A 244 7.97 -7.72 0.31
CA VAL A 244 7.18 -7.05 -0.72
C VAL A 244 5.73 -7.36 -0.46
N GLN A 245 4.98 -6.36 0.02
CA GLN A 245 3.53 -6.46 0.12
C GLN A 245 2.89 -5.95 -1.15
N THR A 246 1.90 -6.68 -1.67
CA THR A 246 1.15 -6.30 -2.85
C THR A 246 -0.36 -6.39 -2.61
N GLY A 247 -1.09 -5.33 -2.97
CA GLY A 247 -2.55 -5.32 -2.97
C GLY A 247 -3.18 -6.04 -4.16
N ASN A 248 -2.37 -6.49 -5.13
CA ASN A 248 -2.84 -7.31 -6.24
C ASN A 248 -1.67 -8.15 -6.79
N VAL A 249 -1.54 -9.38 -6.30
CA VAL A 249 -0.45 -10.30 -6.67
C VAL A 249 -0.54 -10.77 -8.13
N THR A 250 -1.74 -10.88 -8.72
CA THR A 250 -1.88 -11.24 -10.14
C THR A 250 -1.36 -10.14 -11.06
N ASN A 251 -1.45 -8.88 -10.60
CA ASN A 251 -0.96 -7.71 -11.33
C ASN A 251 0.47 -7.29 -10.92
N THR A 252 1.21 -8.15 -10.22
CA THR A 252 2.56 -7.86 -9.74
C THR A 252 3.56 -8.82 -10.37
N LYS A 253 4.68 -8.29 -10.86
CA LYS A 253 5.83 -9.06 -11.33
C LYS A 253 7.06 -8.66 -10.52
N ILE A 254 7.79 -9.65 -10.00
CA ILE A 254 9.02 -9.42 -9.23
C ILE A 254 10.18 -10.11 -9.93
N THR A 255 11.30 -9.40 -10.03
CA THR A 255 12.58 -9.99 -10.46
C THR A 255 13.68 -9.63 -9.46
N ILE A 256 14.56 -10.59 -9.22
CA ILE A 256 15.69 -10.49 -8.29
C ILE A 256 16.95 -10.80 -9.10
N ASP A 257 17.82 -9.80 -9.27
CA ASP A 257 19.00 -9.84 -10.15
C ASP A 257 18.70 -10.44 -11.53
N GLY A 258 17.57 -10.02 -12.10
CA GLY A 258 17.11 -10.47 -13.42
C GLY A 258 16.40 -11.82 -13.44
N LYS A 259 16.37 -12.59 -12.34
CA LYS A 259 15.59 -13.82 -12.24
C LYS A 259 14.16 -13.53 -11.80
N ALA A 260 13.19 -14.02 -12.57
CA ALA A 260 11.78 -13.87 -12.24
C ALA A 260 11.41 -14.73 -11.02
N VAL A 261 10.65 -14.15 -10.10
CA VAL A 261 10.06 -14.85 -8.95
C VAL A 261 8.72 -15.43 -9.39
N ASP A 262 8.50 -16.72 -9.13
CA ASP A 262 7.21 -17.37 -9.35
C ASP A 262 6.24 -17.02 -8.21
N LEU A 263 5.18 -16.29 -8.54
CA LEU A 263 4.16 -15.86 -7.59
C LEU A 263 2.87 -16.69 -7.69
N SER A 264 2.82 -17.70 -8.56
CA SER A 264 1.59 -18.45 -8.87
C SER A 264 0.90 -19.04 -7.65
N LYS A 265 1.66 -19.59 -6.69
CA LYS A 265 1.09 -20.15 -5.45
C LYS A 265 0.57 -19.09 -4.49
N SER A 266 1.14 -17.88 -4.53
CA SER A 266 0.73 -16.75 -3.69
C SER A 266 -0.54 -16.05 -4.21
N GLN A 267 -1.07 -16.46 -5.37
CA GLN A 267 -2.32 -15.95 -5.95
C GLN A 267 -3.57 -16.53 -5.28
N SER A 268 -3.44 -17.59 -4.50
CA SER A 268 -4.59 -18.28 -3.88
C SER A 268 -4.90 -17.70 -2.51
N GLY A 269 -6.16 -17.35 -2.23
CA GLY A 269 -6.59 -16.95 -0.87
C GLY A 269 -7.44 -15.67 -0.83
N SER A 270 -8.16 -15.49 0.27
CA SER A 270 -9.21 -14.46 0.44
C SER A 270 -8.68 -13.06 0.82
N THR A 271 -7.37 -12.86 0.93
CA THR A 271 -6.79 -11.60 1.41
C THR A 271 -6.49 -10.65 0.25
N ILE A 272 -6.95 -9.40 0.39
CA ILE A 272 -6.78 -8.33 -0.62
C ILE A 272 -5.29 -7.92 -0.73
N VAL A 273 -4.52 -8.02 0.36
CA VAL A 273 -3.07 -7.76 0.38
C VAL A 273 -2.33 -9.05 0.67
N LYS A 274 -1.26 -9.31 -0.10
CA LYS A 274 -0.37 -10.46 0.03
C LYS A 274 1.02 -9.97 0.45
N ALA A 275 1.56 -10.54 1.52
CA ALA A 275 2.92 -10.28 1.97
C ALA A 275 3.85 -11.37 1.44
N LEU A 276 4.86 -10.97 0.66
CA LEU A 276 5.90 -11.85 0.14
C LEU A 276 7.19 -11.59 0.92
N THR A 277 7.69 -12.61 1.62
CA THR A 277 8.88 -12.52 2.46
C THR A 277 10.05 -13.21 1.75
N PHE A 278 11.19 -12.53 1.69
CA PHE A 278 12.40 -13.04 1.06
C PHE A 278 13.51 -13.12 2.10
N ASN A 279 13.95 -14.35 2.38
CA ASN A 279 15.05 -14.65 3.29
C ASN A 279 16.35 -14.76 2.48
N ILE A 280 17.35 -13.96 2.82
CA ILE A 280 18.65 -13.98 2.16
C ILE A 280 19.55 -14.99 2.86
N GLU A 281 19.97 -16.02 2.13
CA GLU A 281 20.97 -16.99 2.60
C GLU A 281 22.38 -16.44 2.34
N LYS A 282 23.18 -16.40 3.40
CA LYS A 282 24.59 -15.97 3.37
C LYS A 282 25.51 -17.16 3.06
#